data_AF-F7KXU0-F1
#
_entry.id   AF-F7KXU0-F1
#
_cell.length_a   1.000
_cell.length_b   1.000
_cell.length_c   1.000
_cell.angle_alpha   90.00
_cell.angle_beta   90.00
_cell.angle_gamma   90.00
#
_symmetry.space_group_name_H-M   'P 1'
#
loop_
_entity.id
_entity.type
_entity.pdbx_description
1 polymer ?
#
loop_
_entity_poly.entity_id
_entity_poly.type
_entity_poly.pdbx_seq_one_letter_code
_entity_poly.pdbx_strand_id
1 'polypeptide(L)' 'MKMFYPNGKVMATSIFKNGKLNGISKMYYDNGKIMMKMNFIDDELNGETILYGESGKIIGKQFYINGKEVIK' A
#
# COMPACT_ATOMS: atom_id res chain seq x y z
N MET A 1 -9.28 -5.23 -6.07
CA MET A 1 -8.60 -5.22 -7.39
C MET A 1 -7.18 -5.75 -7.25
N LYS A 2 -6.68 -6.46 -8.27
CA LYS A 2 -5.29 -6.90 -8.37
C LYS A 2 -4.66 -6.36 -9.65
N MET A 3 -3.41 -5.95 -9.58
CA MET A 3 -2.57 -5.65 -10.73
C MET A 3 -1.42 -6.66 -10.77
N PHE A 4 -0.97 -7.02 -11.95
CA PHE A 4 0.03 -8.07 -12.16
C PHE A 4 1.20 -7.55 -12.99
N TYR A 5 2.39 -8.06 -12.70
CA TYR A 5 3.57 -7.91 -13.53
C TYR A 5 3.43 -8.71 -14.83
N PRO A 6 4.26 -8.44 -15.86
CA PRO A 6 4.26 -9.22 -17.10
C PRO A 6 4.50 -10.73 -16.90
N ASN A 7 5.21 -11.10 -15.83
CA ASN A 7 5.45 -12.49 -15.45
C ASN A 7 4.25 -13.15 -14.71
N GLY A 8 3.12 -12.47 -14.60
CA GLY A 8 1.90 -12.96 -13.96
C GLY A 8 1.89 -12.87 -12.43
N LYS A 9 2.98 -12.44 -11.78
CA LYS A 9 3.00 -12.24 -10.33
C LYS A 9 2.22 -10.99 -9.94
N VAL A 10 1.65 -10.99 -8.73
CA VAL A 10 0.91 -9.84 -8.22
C VAL A 10 1.85 -8.66 -8.00
N MET A 11 1.54 -7.53 -8.62
CA MET A 11 2.23 -6.25 -8.46
C MET A 11 1.58 -5.40 -7.36
N ALA A 12 0.25 -5.40 -7.30
CA ALA A 12 -0.48 -4.66 -6.29
C ALA A 12 -1.85 -5.28 -5.99
N THR A 13 -2.35 -5.04 -4.78
CA THR A 13 -3.70 -5.36 -4.35
C THR A 13 -4.33 -4.14 -3.70
N SER A 14 -5.58 -3.85 -4.02
CA SER A 14 -6.34 -2.74 -3.44
C SER A 14 -7.76 -3.16 -3.10
N ILE A 15 -8.31 -2.63 -2.01
CA ILE A 15 -9.68 -2.87 -1.58
C ILE A 15 -10.51 -1.66 -1.98
N PHE A 16 -11.66 -1.92 -2.61
CA PHE A 16 -12.61 -0.90 -3.01
C PHE A 16 -13.95 -1.13 -2.31
N LYS A 17 -14.56 -0.05 -1.83
CA LYS A 17 -15.92 -0.02 -1.28
C LYS A 17 -16.67 1.12 -1.96
N ASN A 18 -17.84 0.84 -2.52
CA ASN A 18 -18.67 1.84 -3.23
C ASN A 18 -17.90 2.61 -4.33
N GLY A 19 -17.01 1.92 -5.05
CA GLY A 19 -16.19 2.52 -6.12
C GLY A 19 -14.94 3.28 -5.65
N LYS A 20 -14.74 3.45 -4.34
CA LYS A 20 -13.60 4.15 -3.75
C LYS A 20 -12.61 3.20 -3.10
N LEU A 21 -11.32 3.54 -3.11
CA LEU A 21 -10.31 2.86 -2.30
C LEU A 21 -10.67 2.99 -0.83
N ASN A 22 -10.85 1.85 -0.17
CA ASN A 22 -11.25 1.82 1.23
C ASN A 22 -10.71 0.53 1.86
N GLY A 23 -9.65 0.68 2.67
CA GLY A 23 -8.90 -0.41 3.29
C GLY A 23 -7.42 -0.41 2.90
N ILE A 24 -6.77 -1.56 3.16
CA ILE A 24 -5.32 -1.70 2.95
C ILE A 24 -5.03 -1.99 1.47
N SER A 25 -4.26 -1.10 0.85
CA SER A 25 -3.57 -1.39 -0.41
C SER A 25 -2.16 -1.90 -0.14
N LYS A 26 -1.69 -2.82 -0.98
CA LYS A 26 -0.34 -3.41 -0.91
C LYS A 26 0.31 -3.39 -2.27
N MET A 27 1.59 -3.06 -2.31
CA MET A 27 2.45 -3.22 -3.47
C MET A 27 3.52 -4.25 -3.16
N TYR A 28 3.96 -4.97 -4.18
CA TYR A 28 4.88 -6.09 -4.06
C TYR A 28 6.06 -5.88 -5.00
N TYR A 29 7.23 -6.39 -4.61
CA TYR A 29 8.35 -6.58 -5.51
C TYR A 29 8.08 -7.74 -6.48
N ASP A 30 8.86 -7.85 -7.55
CA ASP A 30 8.80 -8.95 -8.53
C ASP A 30 9.11 -10.34 -7.90
N ASN A 31 9.85 -10.36 -6.79
CA ASN A 31 10.11 -11.54 -5.98
C ASN A 31 8.92 -11.94 -5.10
N GLY A 32 7.84 -11.15 -5.09
CA GLY A 32 6.60 -11.40 -4.35
C GLY A 32 6.58 -10.90 -2.91
N LYS A 33 7.69 -10.33 -2.40
CA LYS A 33 7.71 -9.69 -1.08
C LYS A 33 6.97 -8.37 -1.12
N ILE A 34 6.41 -7.98 0.02
CA ILE A 34 5.72 -6.69 0.15
C ILE A 34 6.76 -5.58 0.00
N MET A 35 6.47 -4.62 -0.87
CA MET A 35 7.21 -3.37 -1.03
C MET A 35 6.57 -2.27 -0.18
N MET A 36 5.25 -2.16 -0.20
CA MET A 36 4.56 -1.06 0.47
C MET A 36 3.19 -1.50 0.99
N LYS A 37 2.79 -0.95 2.14
CA LYS A 37 1.41 -1.02 2.65
C LYS A 37 0.90 0.39 2.88
N MET A 38 -0.32 0.66 2.43
CA MET A 38 -0.99 1.95 2.56
C MET A 38 -2.41 1.74 3.05
N ASN A 39 -2.87 2.57 3.97
CA ASN A 39 -4.25 2.58 4.44
C ASN A 39 -5.02 3.70 3.74
N PHE A 40 -6.17 3.34 3.17
CA PHE A 40 -7.08 4.30 2.52
C PHE A 40 -8.45 4.32 3.18
N ILE A 41 -9.06 5.50 3.26
CA ILE A 41 -10.48 5.70 3.55
C ILE A 41 -11.02 6.64 2.48
N ASP A 42 -12.01 6.17 1.72
CA ASP A 42 -12.70 6.93 0.67
C ASP A 42 -11.75 7.69 -0.29
N ASP A 43 -10.78 6.96 -0.85
CA ASP A 43 -9.72 7.42 -1.76
C ASP A 43 -8.57 8.22 -1.12
N GLU A 44 -8.65 8.54 0.17
CA GLU A 44 -7.62 9.31 0.87
C GLU A 44 -6.71 8.41 1.72
N LEU A 45 -5.40 8.68 1.71
CA LEU A 45 -4.47 8.04 2.64
C LEU A 45 -4.86 8.41 4.08
N ASN A 46 -5.14 7.40 4.89
CA ASN A 46 -5.55 7.60 6.26
C ASN A 46 -5.08 6.44 7.15
N GLY A 47 -4.00 6.67 7.88
CA GLY A 47 -3.34 5.70 8.75
C GLY A 47 -1.84 5.55 8.44
N GLU A 48 -1.24 4.49 8.97
CA GLU A 48 0.18 4.18 8.76
C GLU A 48 0.41 3.70 7.31
N THR A 49 1.44 4.25 6.68
CA THR A 49 2.05 3.75 5.46
C THR A 49 3.42 3.21 5.80
N ILE A 50 3.72 2.00 5.35
CA ILE A 50 4.98 1.31 5.64
C ILE A 50 5.67 0.96 4.32
N LEU A 51 6.93 1.38 4.20
CA LEU A 51 7.83 0.98 3.13
C LEU A 51 8.76 -0.12 3.62
N TYR A 52 8.83 -1.20 2.86
CA TYR A 52 9.70 -2.34 3.09
C TYR A 52 10.74 -2.38 1.97
N GLY A 53 12.00 -2.64 2.31
CA GLY A 53 13.02 -2.95 1.31
C GLY A 53 12.90 -4.39 0.81
N GLU A 54 13.64 -4.76 -0.24
CA GLU A 54 13.62 -6.13 -0.80
C GLU A 54 14.06 -7.23 0.18
N SER A 55 14.80 -6.87 1.22
CA SER A 55 15.12 -7.78 2.33
C SER A 55 13.90 -8.16 3.17
N GLY A 56 12.80 -7.39 3.08
CA GLY A 56 11.62 -7.49 3.93
C GLY A 56 11.69 -6.61 5.18
N LYS A 57 12.81 -5.91 5.41
CA LYS A 57 12.96 -4.97 6.53
C LYS A 57 12.20 -3.68 6.25
N ILE A 58 11.63 -3.09 7.30
CA ILE A 58 11.03 -1.76 7.23
C ILE A 58 12.15 -0.75 7.03
N ILE A 59 11.99 0.10 6.01
CA ILE A 59 12.95 1.16 5.68
C ILE A 59 12.30 2.56 5.75
N GLY A 60 10.97 2.62 5.88
CA GLY A 60 10.25 3.88 6.04
C GLY A 60 8.88 3.66 6.66
N LYS A 61 8.46 4.64 7.46
CA LYS A 61 7.11 4.72 8.00
C LYS A 61 6.66 6.17 7.94
N GLN A 62 5.43 6.37 7.50
CA GLN A 62 4.75 7.66 7.51
C GLN A 62 3.34 7.44 8.05
N PHE A 63 2.74 8.47 8.63
CA PHE A 63 1.35 8.43 9.06
C PHE A 63 0.58 9.53 8.35
N TYR A 64 -0.63 9.22 7.89
CA TYR A 64 -1.48 10.18 7.19
C TYR A 64 -2.83 10.32 7.87
N ILE A 65 -3.38 11.54 7.86
CA ILE A 65 -4.76 11.83 8.24
C ILE A 65 -5.38 12.66 7.11
N ASN A 66 -6.46 12.16 6.49
CA ASN A 66 -7.14 12.80 5.36
C ASN A 66 -6.17 13.25 4.25
N GLY A 67 -5.28 12.33 3.84
CA GLY A 67 -4.28 12.54 2.81
C GLY A 67 -3.05 13.36 3.22
N LYS A 68 -3.02 13.93 4.43
CA LYS A 68 -1.90 14.77 4.90
C LYS A 68 -0.96 13.98 5.79
N GLU A 69 0.33 14.02 5.48
CA GLU A 69 1.36 13.45 6.34
C GLU A 69 1.34 14.17 7.70
N VAL A 70 1.37 13.39 8.76
CA VAL A 70 1.50 13.87 10.13
C VAL A 70 2.72 13.22 10.76
N ILE A 71 3.57 14.06 11.34
CA ILE A 71 4.71 13.62 12.13
C ILE A 71 4.15 13.21 13.49
N LYS A 72 4.32 11.93 13.84
CA LYS A 72 3.89 11.37 15.12
C LYS A 72 5.00 11.44 16.15
#